data_AF-A0ABD1R0C5-F1
#
_entry.id   AF-A0ABD1R0C5-F1
#
_cell.length_a   1.000
_cell.length_b   1.000
_cell.length_c   1.000
_cell.angle_alpha   90.00
_cell.angle_beta   90.00
_cell.angle_gamma   90.00
#
_symmetry.space_group_name_H-M   'P 1'
#
loop_
_entity.id
_entity.type
_entity.pdbx_description
1 polymer ?
#
loop_
_entity_poly.entity_id
_entity_poly.type
_entity_poly.pdbx_seq_one_letter_code
_entity_poly.pdbx_strand_id
1 'polypeptide(L)'
;MDYLSQLGSNPLALVNRINGNPKTKTISGRRLTEERIFPSWISVSDRKLLQSTEINANAVVAKDGTGNYKTISEAIQAATGSRFVIHVKSGVYSEQINTNKDGITLIGDGKYSTIISGGSSVGGGSSSLRGSATFTITGDGFIARDIGFQNTAGPSAGQAVALRIASDHSVLYRCSLAGYQDTLYAHSLRQFYRECDIYGTVDFIFGNAVAVFQSCNLILRQPRSGGAYDVILANGRSDPGQNTGFSVQNCRISRGSDFSGGKSAYLGRPWKEYSRAVVMQSTIDAVVASRGWVEWPGAGGSTYQTLYFAEFENIGPGSGTSGRINWPGFHVVGRPEATKFTVANFIGGTSWLPSTGVTFVAGL
;
A
#
# COMPACT_ATOMS: atom_id res chain seq x y z
N MET A 1 15.12 -20.07 9.19
CA MET A 1 14.30 -19.16 10.04
C MET A 1 13.03 -18.68 9.30
N ASP A 2 12.65 -19.33 8.19
CA ASP A 2 11.60 -18.84 7.28
C ASP A 2 10.17 -19.37 7.55
N TYR A 3 10.02 -20.39 8.39
CA TYR A 3 8.71 -20.88 8.81
C TYR A 3 8.18 -20.11 10.03
N LEU A 4 9.08 -19.64 10.91
CA LEU A 4 8.71 -18.93 12.15
C LEU A 4 8.23 -17.49 11.90
N SER A 5 8.69 -16.80 10.85
CA SER A 5 8.17 -15.46 10.49
C SER A 5 6.79 -15.52 9.81
N GLN A 6 6.41 -16.66 9.24
CA GLN A 6 5.06 -16.94 8.74
C GLN A 6 4.14 -17.53 9.81
N LEU A 7 4.69 -18.31 10.76
CA LEU A 7 3.97 -18.88 11.91
C LEU A 7 3.82 -17.92 13.09
N GLY A 8 4.62 -16.84 13.14
CA GLY A 8 4.48 -15.71 14.06
C GLY A 8 3.24 -14.88 13.75
N SER A 9 2.10 -15.55 13.62
CA SER A 9 0.78 -14.94 13.49
C SER A 9 0.48 -14.20 14.78
N ASN A 10 0.70 -12.87 14.73
CA ASN A 10 0.03 -11.85 15.53
C ASN A 10 -0.42 -12.29 16.93
N PRO A 11 0.39 -12.11 18.00
CA PRO A 11 -0.07 -12.31 19.39
C PRO A 11 -1.33 -11.48 19.74
N LEU A 12 -1.68 -10.49 18.91
CA LEU A 12 -2.93 -9.74 18.97
C LEU A 12 -4.20 -10.60 18.82
N ALA A 13 -4.11 -11.81 18.24
CA ALA A 13 -5.23 -12.74 18.13
C ALA A 13 -5.70 -13.29 19.51
N LEU A 14 -4.83 -13.27 20.53
CA LEU A 14 -5.17 -13.73 21.88
C LEU A 14 -5.81 -12.63 22.75
N VAL A 15 -5.46 -11.36 22.52
CA VAL A 15 -5.76 -10.26 23.46
C VAL A 15 -7.18 -9.69 23.27
N ASN A 16 -7.76 -9.79 22.08
CA ASN A 16 -9.09 -9.22 21.79
C ASN A 16 -10.27 -10.06 22.30
N ARG A 17 -10.03 -11.13 23.07
CA ARG A 17 -11.08 -11.90 23.77
C ARG A 17 -11.43 -11.34 25.17
N ILE A 18 -10.76 -10.29 25.67
CA ILE A 18 -10.83 -9.97 27.10
C ILE A 18 -11.57 -8.68 27.50
N ASN A 19 -11.74 -7.63 26.69
CA ASN A 19 -12.37 -6.40 27.22
C ASN A 19 -13.40 -5.71 26.31
N GLY A 20 -14.57 -5.43 26.90
CA GLY A 20 -15.76 -4.86 26.27
C GLY A 20 -15.91 -3.33 26.35
N ASN A 21 -16.83 -2.86 25.50
CA ASN A 21 -17.54 -1.57 25.37
C ASN A 21 -17.28 -0.44 26.39
N PRO A 22 -17.27 0.83 25.91
CA PRO A 22 -18.46 1.67 26.13
C PRO A 22 -18.85 2.70 25.02
N LYS A 23 -20.02 3.30 25.29
CA LYS A 23 -21.00 4.10 24.50
C LYS A 23 -20.52 5.41 23.86
N THR A 24 -21.20 5.78 22.77
CA THR A 24 -21.12 7.04 22.00
C THR A 24 -21.97 8.19 22.55
N LYS A 25 -21.54 9.43 22.31
CA LYS A 25 -22.38 10.65 22.34
C LYS A 25 -22.14 11.51 21.09
N THR A 26 -23.23 11.98 20.51
CA THR A 26 -23.37 12.77 19.28
C THR A 26 -23.38 14.26 19.56
N ILE A 27 -22.75 15.09 18.70
CA ILE A 27 -23.07 16.53 18.55
C ILE A 27 -22.99 16.95 17.07
N SER A 28 -24.08 17.58 16.61
CA SER A 28 -24.31 18.34 15.36
C SER A 28 -23.50 19.65 15.36
N GLY A 29 -22.80 20.12 14.33
CA GLY A 29 -23.23 20.41 12.96
C GLY A 29 -23.41 21.92 12.77
N ARG A 30 -22.48 22.61 12.08
CA ARG A 30 -22.76 23.85 11.31
C ARG A 30 -21.62 24.25 10.37
N ARG A 31 -22.04 24.87 9.25
CA ARG A 31 -21.35 25.16 7.99
C ARG A 31 -21.15 26.69 7.87
N LEU A 32 -20.06 27.17 7.23
CA LEU A 32 -20.03 28.19 6.15
C LEU A 32 -18.67 28.93 5.99
N THR A 33 -18.13 28.82 4.76
CA THR A 33 -17.45 29.77 3.85
C THR A 33 -16.20 30.58 4.23
N GLU A 34 -15.36 30.74 3.19
CA GLU A 34 -13.97 31.16 3.12
C GLU A 34 -13.72 32.65 3.39
N GLU A 35 -12.78 32.93 4.30
CA GLU A 35 -11.73 33.95 4.17
C GLU A 35 -10.53 33.45 5.00
N ARG A 36 -9.30 33.62 4.49
CA ARG A 36 -8.06 33.05 5.09
C ARG A 36 -7.65 33.75 6.39
N ILE A 37 -8.43 33.54 7.44
CA ILE A 37 -8.13 33.97 8.82
C ILE A 37 -8.21 32.70 9.66
N PHE A 38 -7.08 32.24 10.18
CA PHE A 38 -7.08 31.08 11.08
C PHE A 38 -8.01 31.36 12.27
N PRO A 39 -8.99 30.50 12.55
CA PRO A 39 -9.92 30.72 13.65
C PRO A 39 -9.23 30.92 15.00
N SER A 40 -9.84 31.73 15.88
CA SER A 40 -9.31 32.04 17.22
C SER A 40 -9.17 30.82 18.14
N TRP A 41 -9.85 29.71 17.81
CA TRP A 41 -9.74 28.43 18.51
C TRP A 41 -8.52 27.61 18.10
N ILE A 42 -7.82 27.97 17.02
CA ILE A 42 -6.54 27.37 16.65
C ILE A 42 -5.44 28.04 17.48
N SER A 43 -4.64 27.24 18.18
CA SER A 43 -3.56 27.76 19.01
C SER A 43 -2.44 28.38 18.15
N VAL A 44 -1.63 29.27 18.73
CA VAL A 44 -0.46 29.84 18.04
C VAL A 44 0.53 28.74 17.62
N SER A 45 0.65 27.69 18.43
CA SER A 45 1.42 26.46 18.15
C SER A 45 0.89 25.71 16.94
N ASP A 46 -0.44 25.54 16.82
CA ASP A 46 -1.05 24.86 15.68
C ASP A 46 -0.92 25.69 14.40
N ARG A 47 -0.98 27.02 14.50
CA ARG A 47 -0.68 27.93 13.37
C ARG A 47 0.76 27.79 12.89
N LYS A 48 1.73 27.73 13.81
CA LYS A 48 3.14 27.48 13.48
C LYS A 48 3.34 26.11 12.85
N LEU A 49 2.64 25.08 13.31
CA LEU A 49 2.70 23.73 12.74
C LEU A 49 2.10 23.66 11.32
N LEU A 50 1.04 24.44 11.06
CA LEU A 50 0.43 24.60 9.73
C LEU A 50 1.28 25.46 8.78
N GLN A 51 2.25 26.21 9.31
CA GLN A 51 3.19 27.06 8.58
C GLN A 51 4.61 26.49 8.49
N SER A 52 4.97 25.47 9.30
CA SER A 52 6.34 24.96 9.35
C SER A 52 6.60 24.00 8.19
N THR A 53 7.36 24.48 7.21
CA THR A 53 7.98 23.70 6.14
C THR A 53 9.27 22.99 6.58
N GLU A 54 9.71 23.19 7.82
CA GLU A 54 10.95 22.62 8.34
C GLU A 54 10.77 21.16 8.76
N ILE A 55 11.46 20.27 8.06
CA ILE A 55 11.59 18.86 8.41
C ILE A 55 12.65 18.76 9.51
N ASN A 56 12.24 18.41 10.73
CA ASN A 56 13.18 18.08 11.81
C ASN A 56 13.86 16.73 11.52
N ALA A 57 14.88 16.74 10.67
CA ALA A 57 15.61 15.55 10.24
C ALA A 57 16.82 15.27 11.14
N ASN A 58 17.07 13.99 11.43
CA ASN A 58 18.31 13.52 12.05
C ASN A 58 19.47 13.49 11.05
N ALA A 59 19.17 13.27 9.77
CA ALA A 59 20.13 13.26 8.68
C ALA A 59 19.53 13.80 7.38
N VAL A 60 20.34 14.46 6.57
CA VAL A 60 20.01 14.92 5.23
C VAL A 60 20.84 14.14 4.22
N VAL A 61 20.19 13.59 3.20
CA VAL A 61 20.82 12.93 2.06
C VAL A 61 20.71 13.84 0.85
N ALA A 62 21.83 14.18 0.22
CA ALA A 62 21.85 15.03 -0.98
C ALA A 62 22.99 14.64 -1.93
N LYS A 63 22.66 14.39 -3.20
CA LYS A 63 23.66 14.01 -4.22
C LYS A 63 24.67 15.11 -4.54
N ASP A 64 24.25 16.37 -4.39
CA ASP A 64 25.07 17.56 -4.63
C ASP A 64 26.09 17.84 -3.50
N GLY A 65 26.09 17.03 -2.43
CA GLY A 65 26.99 17.19 -1.29
C GLY A 65 26.53 18.22 -0.25
N THR A 66 25.32 18.78 -0.39
CA THR A 66 24.76 19.75 0.57
C THR A 66 24.10 19.10 1.80
N GLY A 67 24.15 17.77 1.91
CA GLY A 67 23.62 16.98 3.02
C GLY A 67 24.72 16.30 3.84
N ASN A 68 24.32 15.56 4.87
CA ASN A 68 25.23 14.76 5.70
C ASN A 68 25.77 13.53 4.94
N TYR A 69 24.97 12.96 4.04
CA TYR A 69 25.30 11.76 3.27
C TYR A 69 24.98 11.95 1.78
N LYS A 70 25.67 11.20 0.92
CA LYS A 70 25.39 11.20 -0.53
C LYS A 70 24.39 10.11 -0.93
N THR A 71 24.31 9.04 -0.14
CA THR A 71 23.43 7.90 -0.39
C THR A 71 22.44 7.69 0.76
N ILE A 72 21.31 7.06 0.45
CA ILE A 72 20.29 6.72 1.43
C ILE A 72 20.79 5.57 2.32
N SER A 73 21.54 4.62 1.73
CA SER A 73 22.13 3.50 2.46
C SER A 73 23.06 3.94 3.59
N GLU A 74 23.93 4.92 3.35
CA GLU A 74 24.82 5.48 4.39
C GLU A 74 24.02 6.10 5.55
N ALA A 75 22.98 6.89 5.24
CA ALA A 75 22.14 7.51 6.26
C ALA A 75 21.37 6.47 7.10
N ILE A 76 20.84 5.42 6.45
CA ILE A 76 20.21 4.29 7.16
C ILE A 76 21.24 3.56 8.02
N GLN A 77 22.46 3.33 7.53
CA GLN A 77 23.52 2.67 8.30
C GLN A 77 23.91 3.47 9.55
N ALA A 78 23.87 4.80 9.49
CA ALA A 78 24.13 5.68 10.63
C ALA A 78 22.94 5.84 11.60
N ALA A 79 21.73 5.39 11.21
CA ALA A 79 20.53 5.54 12.04
C ALA A 79 20.66 4.87 13.42
N THR A 80 20.26 5.61 14.46
CA THR A 80 20.26 5.18 15.86
C THR A 80 19.00 5.69 16.58
N GLY A 81 18.69 5.16 17.76
CA GLY A 81 17.51 5.53 18.54
C GLY A 81 16.23 4.84 18.08
N SER A 82 15.08 5.27 18.63
CA SER A 82 13.77 4.66 18.37
C SER A 82 13.07 5.16 17.10
N ARG A 83 13.46 6.35 16.61
CA ARG A 83 12.93 6.98 15.40
C ARG A 83 14.05 7.81 14.78
N PHE A 84 14.38 7.52 13.52
CA PHE A 84 15.43 8.23 12.80
C PHE A 84 14.89 8.78 11.48
N VAL A 85 14.76 10.11 11.41
CA VAL A 85 14.21 10.87 10.29
C VAL A 85 15.33 11.25 9.32
N ILE A 86 15.22 10.78 8.10
CA ILE A 86 16.14 11.05 7.00
C ILE A 86 15.39 11.89 5.97
N HIS A 87 15.82 13.14 5.80
CA HIS A 87 15.37 14.00 4.70
C HIS A 87 16.20 13.70 3.46
N VAL A 88 15.56 13.25 2.40
CA VAL A 88 16.20 12.88 1.14
C VAL A 88 15.87 13.94 0.09
N LYS A 89 16.85 14.78 -0.25
CA LYS A 89 16.66 15.84 -1.24
C LYS A 89 16.31 15.27 -2.61
N SER A 90 15.79 16.14 -3.47
CA SER A 90 15.44 15.81 -4.86
C SER A 90 16.59 15.14 -5.61
N GLY A 91 16.28 14.09 -6.35
CA GLY A 91 17.23 13.31 -7.13
C GLY A 91 16.78 11.87 -7.33
N VAL A 92 17.43 11.19 -8.29
CA VAL A 92 17.27 9.75 -8.51
C VAL A 92 18.43 9.02 -7.84
N TYR A 93 18.14 8.22 -6.82
CA TYR A 93 19.07 7.44 -6.03
C TYR A 93 19.05 5.99 -6.52
N SER A 94 20.02 5.64 -7.36
CA SER A 94 20.19 4.29 -7.90
C SER A 94 20.83 3.39 -6.86
N GLU A 95 20.01 2.83 -5.97
CA GLU A 95 20.44 2.02 -4.82
C GLU A 95 19.52 0.80 -4.69
N GLN A 96 20.10 -0.36 -4.38
CA GLN A 96 19.35 -1.52 -3.91
C GLN A 96 19.53 -1.64 -2.39
N ILE A 97 18.47 -1.34 -1.65
CA ILE A 97 18.53 -1.18 -0.19
C ILE A 97 17.81 -2.33 0.49
N ASN A 98 18.47 -2.96 1.47
CA ASN A 98 17.87 -3.94 2.35
C ASN A 98 18.23 -3.59 3.79
N THR A 99 17.23 -3.26 4.61
CA THR A 99 17.43 -2.89 6.00
C THR A 99 16.40 -3.55 6.92
N ASN A 100 16.85 -3.86 8.13
CA ASN A 100 16.06 -4.38 9.23
C ASN A 100 16.00 -3.41 10.42
N LYS A 101 16.43 -2.15 10.24
CA LYS A 101 16.42 -1.16 11.31
C LYS A 101 15.01 -0.62 11.56
N ASP A 102 14.62 -0.59 12.83
CA ASP A 102 13.35 -0.03 13.27
C ASP A 102 13.33 1.49 13.19
N GLY A 103 12.13 2.07 13.12
CA GLY A 103 11.92 3.51 13.27
C GLY A 103 12.49 4.37 12.14
N ILE A 104 12.90 3.78 11.01
CA ILE A 104 13.37 4.54 9.85
C ILE A 104 12.23 5.36 9.27
N THR A 105 12.45 6.66 9.10
CA THR A 105 11.53 7.59 8.44
C THR A 105 12.23 8.26 7.27
N LEU A 106 11.75 8.05 6.06
CA LEU A 106 12.24 8.70 4.85
C LEU A 106 11.26 9.79 4.43
N ILE A 107 11.73 11.04 4.30
CA ILE A 107 10.94 12.16 3.81
C ILE A 107 11.65 12.73 2.59
N GLY A 108 11.01 12.67 1.42
CA GLY A 108 11.54 13.29 0.20
C GLY A 108 11.05 14.72 -0.01
N ASP A 109 11.59 15.38 -1.03
CA ASP A 109 11.13 16.71 -1.49
C ASP A 109 9.87 16.62 -2.38
N GLY A 110 9.42 15.40 -2.69
CA GLY A 110 8.27 15.15 -3.54
C GLY A 110 8.32 13.75 -4.15
N LYS A 111 7.16 13.10 -4.24
CA LYS A 111 7.04 11.70 -4.69
C LYS A 111 7.53 11.41 -6.10
N TYR A 112 7.70 12.46 -6.92
CA TYR A 112 8.26 12.40 -8.27
C TYR A 112 9.63 13.09 -8.40
N SER A 113 10.07 13.79 -7.36
CA SER A 113 11.32 14.56 -7.33
C SER A 113 12.44 13.80 -6.61
N THR A 114 12.09 13.03 -5.58
CA THR A 114 13.02 12.14 -4.85
C THR A 114 12.64 10.70 -5.14
N ILE A 115 13.50 9.96 -5.86
CA ILE A 115 13.20 8.60 -6.34
C ILE A 115 14.32 7.64 -5.94
N ILE A 116 13.97 6.52 -5.30
CA ILE A 116 14.86 5.37 -5.10
C ILE A 116 14.63 4.40 -6.25
N SER A 117 15.69 4.08 -7.00
CA SER A 117 15.60 3.34 -8.27
C SER A 117 16.47 2.10 -8.29
N GLY A 118 15.89 1.00 -8.75
CA GLY A 118 16.56 -0.26 -9.04
C GLY A 118 16.07 -0.85 -10.36
N GLY A 119 16.67 -1.95 -10.79
CA GLY A 119 16.34 -2.62 -12.06
C GLY A 119 16.46 -4.14 -12.03
N SER A 120 16.59 -4.72 -10.83
CA SER A 120 16.71 -6.17 -10.65
C SER A 120 15.38 -6.86 -10.92
N SER A 121 15.42 -8.05 -11.52
CA SER A 121 14.24 -8.84 -11.86
C SER A 121 14.55 -10.33 -11.88
N VAL A 122 13.53 -11.17 -11.73
CA VAL A 122 13.70 -12.63 -11.81
C VAL A 122 14.10 -13.04 -13.24
N GLY A 123 13.44 -12.50 -14.26
CA GLY A 123 13.81 -12.77 -15.66
C GLY A 123 15.16 -12.19 -16.06
N GLY A 124 15.65 -11.18 -15.34
CA GLY A 124 17.00 -10.63 -15.47
C GLY A 124 18.08 -11.36 -14.65
N GLY A 125 17.77 -12.53 -14.07
CA GLY A 125 18.75 -13.37 -13.38
C GLY A 125 18.83 -13.19 -11.85
N SER A 126 17.92 -12.43 -11.23
CA SER A 126 17.82 -12.40 -9.77
C SER A 126 17.46 -13.79 -9.24
N SER A 127 18.22 -14.27 -8.25
CA SER A 127 18.06 -15.61 -7.67
C SER A 127 16.73 -15.81 -6.93
N SER A 128 16.00 -14.74 -6.61
CA SER A 128 14.69 -14.82 -5.99
C SER A 128 13.86 -13.56 -6.24
N LEU A 129 12.53 -13.68 -6.11
CA LEU A 129 11.62 -12.54 -6.09
C LEU A 129 11.98 -11.50 -5.02
N ARG A 130 12.48 -11.95 -3.87
CA ARG A 130 12.92 -11.06 -2.79
C ARG A 130 14.17 -10.27 -3.18
N GLY A 131 15.05 -10.89 -3.94
CA GLY A 131 16.29 -10.27 -4.45
C GLY A 131 16.06 -9.27 -5.59
N SER A 132 14.84 -9.18 -6.14
CA SER A 132 14.51 -8.18 -7.16
C SER A 132 14.09 -6.83 -6.58
N ALA A 133 13.79 -6.76 -5.27
CA ALA A 133 13.32 -5.54 -4.62
C ALA A 133 14.36 -4.42 -4.68
N THR A 134 13.97 -3.24 -5.18
CA THR A 134 14.77 -2.01 -5.08
C THR A 134 14.96 -1.61 -3.62
N PHE A 135 13.89 -1.67 -2.83
CA PHE A 135 13.94 -1.36 -1.40
C PHE A 135 13.24 -2.46 -0.59
N THR A 136 13.92 -2.99 0.42
CA THR A 136 13.38 -3.94 1.40
C THR A 136 13.52 -3.37 2.80
N ILE A 137 12.39 -3.36 3.53
CA ILE A 137 12.35 -3.00 4.95
C ILE A 137 11.70 -4.11 5.76
N THR A 138 12.41 -4.57 6.80
CA THR A 138 11.90 -5.55 7.77
C THR A 138 11.95 -5.07 9.22
N GLY A 139 12.44 -3.84 9.46
CA GLY A 139 12.40 -3.21 10.78
C GLY A 139 11.08 -2.45 10.97
N ASP A 140 10.52 -2.48 12.17
CA ASP A 140 9.17 -2.01 12.48
C ASP A 140 9.04 -0.48 12.51
N GLY A 141 7.82 0.00 12.31
CA GLY A 141 7.48 1.41 12.38
C GLY A 141 8.04 2.24 11.22
N PHE A 142 8.29 1.64 10.05
CA PHE A 142 8.79 2.35 8.88
C PHE A 142 7.81 3.43 8.40
N ILE A 143 8.32 4.63 8.11
CA ILE A 143 7.52 5.69 7.50
C ILE A 143 8.22 6.18 6.23
N ALA A 144 7.48 6.27 5.12
CA ALA A 144 7.93 6.97 3.93
C ALA A 144 6.94 8.07 3.57
N ARG A 145 7.44 9.26 3.24
CA ARG A 145 6.62 10.40 2.85
C ARG A 145 7.25 11.17 1.70
N ASP A 146 6.41 11.61 0.75
CA ASP A 146 6.83 12.50 -0.34
C ASP A 146 8.05 11.96 -1.11
N ILE A 147 8.10 10.63 -1.33
CA ILE A 147 9.23 9.92 -1.98
C ILE A 147 8.73 8.80 -2.88
N GLY A 148 9.46 8.52 -3.96
CA GLY A 148 9.16 7.45 -4.92
C GLY A 148 10.08 6.23 -4.78
N PHE A 149 9.52 5.04 -5.00
CA PHE A 149 10.23 3.77 -5.14
C PHE A 149 9.95 3.21 -6.53
N GLN A 150 10.99 2.89 -7.29
CA GLN A 150 10.81 2.36 -8.64
C GLN A 150 11.69 1.15 -8.95
N ASN A 151 11.14 0.26 -9.78
CA ASN A 151 11.90 -0.78 -10.46
C ASN A 151 11.74 -0.62 -11.98
N THR A 152 12.87 -0.42 -12.67
CA THR A 152 12.91 -0.08 -14.10
C THR A 152 13.14 -1.28 -15.01
N ALA A 153 13.08 -2.52 -14.50
CA ALA A 153 13.36 -3.74 -15.28
C ALA A 153 12.45 -3.91 -16.53
N GLY A 154 11.22 -3.39 -16.47
CA GLY A 154 10.30 -3.39 -17.60
C GLY A 154 9.35 -4.60 -17.65
N PRO A 155 8.35 -4.57 -18.55
CA PRO A 155 7.28 -5.57 -18.59
C PRO A 155 7.72 -6.94 -19.12
N SER A 156 8.86 -7.02 -19.81
CA SER A 156 9.40 -8.27 -20.36
C SER A 156 10.36 -9.00 -19.42
N ALA A 157 10.70 -8.38 -18.28
CA ALA A 157 11.69 -8.88 -17.34
C ALA A 157 11.13 -9.85 -16.27
N GLY A 158 9.84 -10.19 -16.36
CA GLY A 158 9.15 -10.97 -15.32
C GLY A 158 8.99 -10.16 -14.03
N GLN A 159 9.03 -10.84 -12.88
CA GLN A 159 8.80 -10.21 -11.58
C GLN A 159 9.93 -9.23 -11.19
N ALA A 160 9.57 -8.01 -10.82
CA ALA A 160 10.51 -6.95 -10.50
C ALA A 160 9.93 -6.00 -9.43
N VAL A 161 10.34 -6.20 -8.18
CA VAL A 161 9.75 -5.50 -7.03
C VAL A 161 10.36 -4.10 -6.87
N ALA A 162 9.52 -3.07 -6.75
CA ALA A 162 9.97 -1.72 -6.40
C ALA A 162 10.11 -1.58 -4.88
N LEU A 163 9.14 -2.09 -4.12
CA LEU A 163 9.17 -2.02 -2.66
C LEU A 163 8.67 -3.32 -2.04
N ARG A 164 9.45 -3.85 -1.09
CA ARG A 164 9.06 -4.98 -0.24
C ARG A 164 9.00 -4.54 1.22
N ILE A 165 7.84 -4.73 1.84
CA ILE A 165 7.59 -4.35 3.24
C ILE A 165 7.20 -5.58 4.05
N ALA A 166 7.99 -5.87 5.05
CA ALA A 166 7.71 -6.86 6.09
C ALA A 166 7.95 -6.23 7.47
N SER A 167 7.28 -5.10 7.71
CA SER A 167 7.46 -4.21 8.85
C SER A 167 6.09 -3.86 9.42
N ASP A 168 5.92 -4.04 10.72
CA ASP A 168 4.67 -3.69 11.39
C ASP A 168 4.56 -2.17 11.56
N HIS A 169 3.33 -1.66 11.60
CA HIS A 169 3.05 -0.21 11.70
C HIS A 169 3.75 0.63 10.62
N SER A 170 3.89 0.07 9.42
CA SER A 170 4.43 0.80 8.28
C SER A 170 3.43 1.81 7.72
N VAL A 171 3.88 3.03 7.42
CA VAL A 171 3.09 4.08 6.76
C VAL A 171 3.79 4.56 5.50
N LEU A 172 3.04 4.63 4.39
CA LEU A 172 3.44 5.35 3.20
C LEU A 172 2.44 6.48 2.95
N TYR A 173 2.92 7.72 2.91
CA TYR A 173 2.08 8.90 2.72
C TYR A 173 2.57 9.74 1.55
N ARG A 174 1.73 9.92 0.53
CA ARG A 174 2.10 10.61 -0.71
C ARG A 174 3.39 10.04 -1.30
N CYS A 175 3.43 8.73 -1.47
CA CYS A 175 4.52 8.04 -2.15
C CYS A 175 4.15 7.63 -3.57
N SER A 176 5.15 7.49 -4.45
CA SER A 176 4.98 6.87 -5.76
C SER A 176 5.64 5.49 -5.75
N LEU A 177 4.94 4.45 -6.21
CA LEU A 177 5.47 3.09 -6.31
C LEU A 177 5.32 2.65 -7.77
N ALA A 178 6.43 2.57 -8.50
CA ALA A 178 6.40 2.35 -9.93
C ALA A 178 7.15 1.09 -10.35
N GLY A 179 6.45 0.18 -11.00
CA GLY A 179 7.03 -1.00 -11.62
C GLY A 179 6.14 -1.51 -12.76
N TYR A 180 6.22 -2.80 -13.03
CA TYR A 180 5.34 -3.52 -13.94
C TYR A 180 4.76 -4.72 -13.19
N GLN A 181 5.31 -5.92 -13.38
CA GLN A 181 4.90 -7.11 -12.65
C GLN A 181 5.49 -7.09 -11.23
N ASP A 182 4.65 -7.36 -10.23
CA ASP A 182 5.02 -7.49 -8.81
C ASP A 182 5.59 -6.20 -8.17
N THR A 183 5.05 -5.02 -8.51
CA THR A 183 5.58 -3.71 -8.06
C THR A 183 5.69 -3.56 -6.54
N LEU A 184 4.61 -3.82 -5.81
CA LEU A 184 4.55 -3.71 -4.35
C LEU A 184 4.38 -5.09 -3.73
N TYR A 185 5.41 -5.53 -3.02
CA TYR A 185 5.35 -6.72 -2.18
C TYR A 185 4.99 -6.32 -0.74
N ALA A 186 3.69 -6.18 -0.47
CA ALA A 186 3.12 -6.03 0.87
C ALA A 186 3.17 -7.38 1.61
N HIS A 187 4.38 -7.78 2.00
CA HIS A 187 4.73 -9.15 2.37
C HIS A 187 4.01 -9.63 3.64
N SER A 188 4.08 -8.87 4.74
CA SER A 188 3.54 -9.29 6.04
C SER A 188 3.31 -8.10 6.99
N LEU A 189 2.57 -8.32 8.08
CA LEU A 189 2.31 -7.36 9.17
C LEU A 189 1.36 -6.21 8.78
N ARG A 190 1.15 -5.23 9.67
CA ARG A 190 0.18 -4.12 9.48
C ARG A 190 0.80 -2.98 8.69
N GLN A 191 0.12 -2.58 7.61
CA GLN A 191 0.64 -1.57 6.69
C GLN A 191 -0.48 -0.60 6.28
N PHE A 192 -0.16 0.69 6.18
CA PHE A 192 -1.09 1.73 5.75
C PHE A 192 -0.49 2.57 4.63
N TYR A 193 -1.25 2.72 3.54
CA TYR A 193 -0.87 3.50 2.37
C TYR A 193 -1.90 4.61 2.17
N ARG A 194 -1.47 5.86 2.11
CA ARG A 194 -2.34 7.03 2.02
C ARG A 194 -1.87 7.95 0.90
N GLU A 195 -2.77 8.29 -0.02
CA GLU A 195 -2.48 9.24 -1.11
C GLU A 195 -1.29 8.82 -1.98
N CYS A 196 -1.05 7.51 -2.09
CA CYS A 196 0.01 6.94 -2.91
C CYS A 196 -0.46 6.75 -4.35
N ASP A 197 0.49 6.85 -5.29
CA ASP A 197 0.29 6.41 -6.67
C ASP A 197 1.04 5.09 -6.86
N ILE A 198 0.31 4.03 -7.22
CA ILE A 198 0.87 2.69 -7.36
C ILE A 198 0.64 2.24 -8.81
N TYR A 199 1.74 2.05 -9.55
CA TYR A 199 1.72 1.72 -10.97
C TYR A 199 2.17 0.29 -11.19
N GLY A 200 1.48 -0.45 -12.06
CA GLY A 200 1.97 -1.75 -12.49
C GLY A 200 1.05 -2.46 -13.47
N THR A 201 1.33 -3.75 -13.68
CA THR A 201 0.64 -4.59 -14.66
C THR A 201 0.08 -5.85 -14.02
N VAL A 202 0.88 -6.90 -13.90
CA VAL A 202 0.49 -8.19 -13.33
C VAL A 202 0.82 -8.22 -11.84
N ASP A 203 -0.18 -8.56 -11.02
CA ASP A 203 -0.07 -8.75 -9.57
C ASP A 203 0.66 -7.61 -8.85
N PHE A 204 0.45 -6.37 -9.28
CA PHE A 204 1.35 -5.29 -8.89
C PHE A 204 1.19 -4.85 -7.43
N ILE A 205 0.16 -5.32 -6.72
CA ILE A 205 0.07 -5.33 -5.27
C ILE A 205 -0.16 -6.78 -4.82
N PHE A 206 0.84 -7.37 -4.17
CA PHE A 206 0.79 -8.77 -3.76
C PHE A 206 1.45 -9.01 -2.40
N GLY A 207 1.17 -10.16 -1.81
CA GLY A 207 1.70 -10.54 -0.49
C GLY A 207 0.62 -10.95 0.51
N ASN A 208 0.99 -11.04 1.79
CA ASN A 208 0.14 -11.50 2.87
C ASN A 208 0.13 -10.54 4.08
N ALA A 209 0.35 -9.24 3.85
CA ALA A 209 0.14 -8.22 4.87
C ALA A 209 -1.35 -8.10 5.25
N VAL A 210 -1.61 -7.42 6.36
CA VAL A 210 -2.91 -6.79 6.65
C VAL A 210 -2.77 -5.31 6.28
N ALA A 211 -3.19 -4.96 5.06
CA ALA A 211 -2.89 -3.66 4.46
C ALA A 211 -4.15 -2.90 4.06
N VAL A 212 -4.18 -1.61 4.39
CA VAL A 212 -5.21 -0.66 3.94
C VAL A 212 -4.58 0.36 3.00
N PHE A 213 -5.14 0.47 1.79
CA PHE A 213 -4.84 1.52 0.81
C PHE A 213 -6.00 2.51 0.84
N GLN A 214 -5.73 3.76 1.21
CA GLN A 214 -6.75 4.77 1.38
C GLN A 214 -6.44 6.01 0.54
N SER A 215 -7.40 6.44 -0.29
CA SER A 215 -7.21 7.62 -1.16
C SER A 215 -6.00 7.50 -2.09
N CYS A 216 -5.64 6.28 -2.48
CA CYS A 216 -4.57 6.00 -3.43
C CYS A 216 -5.08 5.99 -4.87
N ASN A 217 -4.18 6.26 -5.82
CA ASN A 217 -4.40 5.98 -7.23
C ASN A 217 -3.71 4.65 -7.56
N LEU A 218 -4.46 3.71 -8.13
CA LEU A 218 -3.96 2.43 -8.62
C LEU A 218 -3.98 2.48 -10.16
N ILE A 219 -2.81 2.63 -10.75
CA ILE A 219 -2.65 2.97 -12.17
C ILE A 219 -2.13 1.77 -12.95
N LEU A 220 -2.99 1.25 -13.84
CA LEU A 220 -2.67 0.15 -14.73
C LEU A 220 -1.79 0.65 -15.88
N ARG A 221 -0.62 0.04 -16.06
CA ARG A 221 0.31 0.35 -17.16
C ARG A 221 0.10 -0.60 -18.33
N GLN A 222 0.73 -0.32 -19.46
CA GLN A 222 0.72 -1.27 -20.58
C GLN A 222 1.47 -2.57 -20.21
N PRO A 223 0.80 -3.75 -20.20
CA PRO A 223 1.49 -5.03 -20.01
C PRO A 223 2.25 -5.43 -21.27
N ARG A 224 3.17 -6.38 -21.11
CA ARG A 224 3.98 -6.91 -22.22
C ARG A 224 3.12 -7.30 -23.44
N SER A 225 3.71 -7.15 -24.63
CA SER A 225 3.11 -7.63 -25.87
C SER A 225 2.85 -9.15 -25.82
N GLY A 226 1.81 -9.61 -26.52
CA GLY A 226 1.47 -11.05 -26.57
C GLY A 226 0.38 -11.51 -25.60
N GLY A 227 -0.63 -10.67 -25.32
CA GLY A 227 -1.87 -11.12 -24.67
C GLY A 227 -1.87 -11.14 -23.13
N ALA A 228 -0.84 -10.61 -22.48
CA ALA A 228 -0.88 -10.40 -21.02
C ALA A 228 -1.98 -9.39 -20.65
N TYR A 229 -2.70 -9.69 -19.56
CA TYR A 229 -3.69 -8.83 -18.92
C TYR A 229 -3.13 -8.28 -17.61
N ASP A 230 -3.76 -7.23 -17.09
CA ASP A 230 -3.36 -6.65 -15.82
C ASP A 230 -4.18 -7.17 -14.65
N VAL A 231 -3.53 -7.27 -13.49
CA VAL A 231 -4.15 -7.66 -12.23
C VAL A 231 -3.61 -6.77 -11.12
N ILE A 232 -4.51 -6.14 -10.39
CA ILE A 232 -4.13 -5.21 -9.33
C ILE A 232 -3.70 -5.99 -8.08
N LEU A 233 -4.58 -6.84 -7.56
CA LEU A 233 -4.40 -7.50 -6.26
C LEU A 233 -4.11 -9.01 -6.41
N ALA A 234 -3.05 -9.47 -5.75
CA ALA A 234 -2.75 -10.90 -5.59
C ALA A 234 -2.44 -11.22 -4.12
N ASN A 235 -3.49 -11.34 -3.31
CA ASN A 235 -3.33 -11.65 -1.89
C ASN A 235 -2.99 -13.14 -1.68
N GLY A 236 -1.97 -13.38 -0.86
CA GLY A 236 -1.37 -14.68 -0.58
C GLY A 236 -1.76 -15.29 0.76
N ARG A 237 -2.95 -15.01 1.29
CA ARG A 237 -3.42 -15.64 2.53
C ARG A 237 -3.65 -17.14 2.31
N SER A 238 -2.90 -17.96 3.05
CA SER A 238 -2.90 -19.42 2.90
C SER A 238 -3.59 -20.18 4.03
N ASP A 239 -3.97 -19.50 5.11
CA ASP A 239 -4.61 -20.10 6.27
C ASP A 239 -5.82 -19.25 6.71
N PRO A 240 -6.99 -19.85 7.00
CA PRO A 240 -8.20 -19.12 7.35
C PRO A 240 -8.10 -18.40 8.70
N GLY A 241 -7.24 -18.85 9.61
CA GLY A 241 -6.96 -18.23 10.90
C GLY A 241 -6.11 -16.97 10.80
N GLN A 242 -5.49 -16.68 9.64
CA GLN A 242 -4.77 -15.43 9.42
C GLN A 242 -5.75 -14.26 9.25
N ASN A 243 -5.49 -13.18 9.99
CA ASN A 243 -6.23 -11.92 9.90
C ASN A 243 -5.72 -11.00 8.77
N THR A 244 -4.99 -11.53 7.80
CA THR A 244 -4.36 -10.79 6.69
C THR A 244 -5.29 -10.58 5.50
N GLY A 245 -4.91 -9.71 4.57
CA GLY A 245 -5.72 -9.34 3.42
C GLY A 245 -5.50 -7.90 3.00
N PHE A 246 -6.09 -7.52 1.87
CA PHE A 246 -5.99 -6.16 1.35
C PHE A 246 -7.35 -5.45 1.39
N SER A 247 -7.33 -4.19 1.80
CA SER A 247 -8.49 -3.30 1.80
C SER A 247 -8.16 -2.06 0.98
N VAL A 248 -8.86 -1.88 -0.14
CA VAL A 248 -8.74 -0.73 -1.03
C VAL A 248 -9.95 0.16 -0.78
N GLN A 249 -9.75 1.28 -0.08
CA GLN A 249 -10.82 2.17 0.36
C GLN A 249 -10.67 3.57 -0.23
N ASN A 250 -11.73 4.10 -0.84
CA ASN A 250 -11.74 5.46 -1.39
C ASN A 250 -10.57 5.70 -2.37
N CYS A 251 -10.21 4.69 -3.16
CA CYS A 251 -9.14 4.77 -4.14
C CYS A 251 -9.70 5.06 -5.54
N ARG A 252 -8.82 5.43 -6.47
CA ARG A 252 -9.12 5.50 -7.89
C ARG A 252 -8.36 4.41 -8.64
N ILE A 253 -9.07 3.61 -9.40
CA ILE A 253 -8.51 2.58 -10.29
C ILE A 253 -8.66 3.06 -11.72
N SER A 254 -7.55 3.30 -12.40
CA SER A 254 -7.53 3.90 -13.73
C SER A 254 -6.42 3.33 -14.61
N ARG A 255 -6.48 3.64 -15.90
CA ARG A 255 -5.36 3.41 -16.84
C ARG A 255 -4.33 4.52 -16.75
N GLY A 256 -3.07 4.15 -16.94
CA GLY A 256 -1.98 5.06 -17.26
C GLY A 256 -2.09 5.57 -18.71
N SER A 257 -1.39 6.66 -18.98
CA SER A 257 -1.34 7.29 -20.30
C SER A 257 -0.55 6.47 -21.34
N ASP A 258 0.25 5.49 -20.89
CA ASP A 258 1.07 4.61 -21.71
C ASP A 258 0.29 3.45 -22.36
N PHE A 259 -1.00 3.32 -22.05
CA PHE A 259 -1.81 2.17 -22.42
C PHE A 259 -2.37 2.28 -23.85
N SER A 260 -1.99 1.36 -24.74
CA SER A 260 -2.48 1.29 -26.12
C SER A 260 -3.49 0.14 -26.32
N GLY A 261 -4.68 0.45 -26.83
CA GLY A 261 -5.71 -0.53 -27.18
C GLY A 261 -6.60 -1.04 -26.02
N GLY A 262 -7.39 -2.08 -26.31
CA GLY A 262 -8.35 -2.70 -25.40
C GLY A 262 -7.83 -4.02 -24.83
N LYS A 263 -7.06 -3.95 -23.74
CA LYS A 263 -6.78 -5.13 -22.90
C LYS A 263 -7.64 -5.03 -21.64
N SER A 264 -8.06 -6.19 -21.15
CA SER A 264 -8.85 -6.30 -19.92
C SER A 264 -7.94 -6.25 -18.70
N ALA A 265 -8.34 -5.48 -17.68
CA ALA A 265 -7.75 -5.54 -16.35
C ALA A 265 -8.72 -6.19 -15.35
N TYR A 266 -8.17 -6.70 -14.26
CA TYR A 266 -8.93 -7.31 -13.17
C TYR A 266 -8.54 -6.70 -11.83
N LEU A 267 -9.51 -6.58 -10.92
CA LEU A 267 -9.32 -6.14 -9.55
C LEU A 267 -8.35 -7.06 -8.80
N GLY A 268 -8.39 -8.36 -9.07
CA GLY A 268 -7.46 -9.30 -8.43
C GLY A 268 -7.61 -10.74 -8.86
N ARG A 269 -6.72 -11.58 -8.34
CA ARG A 269 -6.76 -13.04 -8.44
C ARG A 269 -6.18 -13.72 -7.20
N PRO A 270 -6.62 -14.95 -6.85
CA PRO A 270 -6.26 -15.57 -5.58
C PRO A 270 -4.90 -16.28 -5.65
N TRP A 271 -3.82 -15.60 -5.22
CA TRP A 271 -2.49 -16.22 -5.20
C TRP A 271 -2.40 -17.45 -4.27
N LYS A 272 -3.23 -17.50 -3.22
CA LYS A 272 -3.34 -18.62 -2.28
C LYS A 272 -4.80 -18.92 -1.96
N GLU A 273 -5.04 -20.11 -1.42
CA GLU A 273 -6.38 -20.70 -1.25
C GLU A 273 -7.37 -19.79 -0.51
N TYR A 274 -6.94 -19.12 0.57
CA TYR A 274 -7.79 -18.26 1.40
C TYR A 274 -7.66 -16.78 1.05
N SER A 275 -7.25 -16.45 -0.18
CA SER A 275 -6.99 -15.07 -0.62
C SER A 275 -8.10 -14.12 -0.21
N ARG A 276 -7.73 -12.94 0.32
CA ARG A 276 -8.69 -11.95 0.82
C ARG A 276 -8.38 -10.55 0.34
N ALA A 277 -9.34 -9.95 -0.36
CA ALA A 277 -9.25 -8.61 -0.90
C ALA A 277 -10.62 -7.93 -0.92
N VAL A 278 -10.67 -6.66 -0.52
CA VAL A 278 -11.90 -5.85 -0.53
C VAL A 278 -11.64 -4.54 -1.26
N VAL A 279 -12.49 -4.21 -2.23
CA VAL A 279 -12.47 -2.92 -2.94
C VAL A 279 -13.74 -2.17 -2.58
N MET A 280 -13.62 -1.05 -1.89
CA MET A 280 -14.76 -0.33 -1.35
C MET A 280 -14.66 1.18 -1.52
N GLN A 281 -15.81 1.84 -1.69
CA GLN A 281 -15.96 3.28 -1.85
C GLN A 281 -15.03 3.87 -2.93
N SER A 282 -14.62 3.06 -3.89
CA SER A 282 -13.57 3.40 -4.86
C SER A 282 -14.17 3.74 -6.22
N THR A 283 -13.50 4.61 -6.96
CA THR A 283 -13.84 4.88 -8.38
C THR A 283 -13.13 3.88 -9.27
N ILE A 284 -13.87 3.13 -10.08
CA ILE A 284 -13.35 2.10 -10.98
C ILE A 284 -13.65 2.54 -12.42
N ASP A 285 -12.60 2.85 -13.18
CA ASP A 285 -12.73 3.20 -14.60
C ASP A 285 -13.06 1.96 -15.46
N ALA A 286 -13.47 2.20 -16.71
CA ALA A 286 -13.98 1.19 -17.65
C ALA A 286 -12.92 0.15 -18.11
N VAL A 287 -11.68 0.29 -17.64
CA VAL A 287 -10.60 -0.67 -17.93
C VAL A 287 -10.81 -2.02 -17.25
N VAL A 288 -11.47 -2.04 -16.10
CA VAL A 288 -11.74 -3.27 -15.37
C VAL A 288 -12.84 -4.04 -16.10
N ALA A 289 -12.54 -5.30 -16.45
CA ALA A 289 -13.50 -6.17 -17.13
C ALA A 289 -14.76 -6.38 -16.27
N SER A 290 -15.91 -6.59 -16.92
CA SER A 290 -17.19 -6.83 -16.22
C SER A 290 -17.12 -7.98 -15.20
N ARG A 291 -16.35 -9.03 -15.51
CA ARG A 291 -16.10 -10.15 -14.58
C ARG A 291 -15.37 -9.77 -13.30
N GLY A 292 -14.64 -8.65 -13.29
CA GLY A 292 -13.99 -8.02 -12.14
C GLY A 292 -12.75 -8.76 -11.63
N TRP A 293 -12.88 -10.06 -11.37
CA TRP A 293 -11.85 -10.92 -10.79
C TRP A 293 -11.52 -12.05 -11.78
N VAL A 294 -10.31 -12.62 -11.69
CA VAL A 294 -9.83 -13.64 -12.62
C VAL A 294 -9.15 -14.80 -11.90
N GLU A 295 -9.24 -15.98 -12.49
CA GLU A 295 -8.70 -17.23 -11.98
C GLU A 295 -7.19 -17.14 -11.73
N TRP A 296 -6.72 -17.88 -10.72
CA TRP A 296 -5.30 -18.17 -10.60
C TRP A 296 -4.97 -19.43 -11.42
N PRO A 297 -3.97 -19.40 -12.32
CA PRO A 297 -3.62 -20.56 -13.14
C PRO A 297 -3.32 -21.79 -12.28
N GLY A 298 -4.06 -22.88 -12.49
CA GLY A 298 -3.90 -24.14 -11.77
C GLY A 298 -4.53 -24.16 -10.36
N ALA A 299 -5.23 -23.11 -9.93
CA ALA A 299 -5.98 -23.17 -8.67
C ALA A 299 -7.16 -24.14 -8.76
N GLY A 300 -7.32 -24.98 -7.74
CA GLY A 300 -8.43 -25.91 -7.61
C GLY A 300 -9.74 -25.21 -7.23
N GLY A 301 -10.86 -25.91 -7.43
CA GLY A 301 -12.20 -25.40 -7.12
C GLY A 301 -12.38 -24.94 -5.67
N SER A 302 -11.63 -25.50 -4.71
CA SER A 302 -11.67 -25.10 -3.30
C SER A 302 -11.28 -23.64 -3.10
N THR A 303 -10.30 -23.13 -3.85
CA THR A 303 -9.83 -21.74 -3.75
C THR A 303 -10.96 -20.74 -4.02
N TYR A 304 -11.82 -21.02 -5.02
CA TYR A 304 -12.95 -20.13 -5.34
C TYR A 304 -14.10 -20.23 -4.34
N GLN A 305 -14.10 -21.25 -3.48
CA GLN A 305 -15.05 -21.41 -2.37
C GLN A 305 -14.55 -20.74 -1.09
N THR A 306 -13.23 -20.75 -0.84
CA THR A 306 -12.62 -20.33 0.42
C THR A 306 -12.01 -18.94 0.39
N LEU A 307 -11.74 -18.37 -0.79
CA LEU A 307 -11.35 -16.97 -0.92
C LEU A 307 -12.45 -16.04 -0.40
N TYR A 308 -12.06 -14.80 -0.10
CA TYR A 308 -12.99 -13.74 0.25
C TYR A 308 -12.68 -12.49 -0.56
N PHE A 309 -13.37 -12.33 -1.69
CA PHE A 309 -13.32 -11.13 -2.51
C PHE A 309 -14.61 -10.35 -2.36
N ALA A 310 -14.50 -9.05 -2.05
CA ALA A 310 -15.68 -8.24 -1.80
C ALA A 310 -15.63 -6.86 -2.45
N GLU A 311 -16.81 -6.38 -2.85
CA GLU A 311 -17.02 -5.02 -3.35
C GLU A 311 -18.13 -4.31 -2.55
N PHE A 312 -17.92 -3.02 -2.24
CA PHE A 312 -18.88 -2.20 -1.47
C PHE A 312 -18.91 -0.75 -1.97
N GLU A 313 -20.07 -0.25 -2.39
CA GLU A 313 -20.29 1.16 -2.77
C GLU A 313 -19.24 1.75 -3.73
N ASN A 314 -18.74 0.93 -4.66
CA ASN A 314 -17.84 1.41 -5.72
C ASN A 314 -18.63 2.18 -6.79
N ILE A 315 -18.03 3.22 -7.36
CA ILE A 315 -18.62 4.05 -8.41
C ILE A 315 -17.77 4.02 -9.68
N GLY A 316 -18.30 4.55 -10.77
CA GLY A 316 -17.61 4.63 -12.06
C GLY A 316 -17.98 3.50 -13.03
N PRO A 317 -17.58 3.62 -14.30
CA PRO A 317 -18.06 2.73 -15.35
C PRO A 317 -17.61 1.26 -15.21
N GLY A 318 -16.54 0.98 -14.45
CA GLY A 318 -16.08 -0.38 -14.15
C GLY A 318 -16.68 -0.99 -12.86
N SER A 319 -17.54 -0.26 -12.13
CA SER A 319 -18.03 -0.70 -10.82
C SER A 319 -19.27 -1.59 -10.85
N GLY A 320 -19.91 -1.76 -12.01
CA GLY A 320 -21.11 -2.58 -12.14
C GLY A 320 -20.86 -4.05 -11.79
N THR A 321 -21.67 -4.61 -10.89
CA THR A 321 -21.45 -5.97 -10.34
C THR A 321 -22.26 -7.07 -11.01
N SER A 322 -23.21 -6.74 -11.89
CA SER A 322 -24.11 -7.71 -12.55
C SER A 322 -23.40 -8.72 -13.45
N GLY A 323 -22.21 -8.38 -13.94
CA GLY A 323 -21.39 -9.23 -14.81
C GLY A 323 -20.20 -9.90 -14.10
N ARG A 324 -20.11 -9.81 -12.77
CA ARG A 324 -19.00 -10.38 -12.00
C ARG A 324 -18.99 -11.90 -12.06
N ILE A 325 -17.84 -12.49 -11.75
CA ILE A 325 -17.73 -13.93 -11.54
C ILE A 325 -18.75 -14.43 -10.49
N ASN A 326 -19.11 -15.72 -10.57
CA ASN A 326 -20.12 -16.36 -9.72
C ASN A 326 -19.50 -17.26 -8.63
N TRP A 327 -18.25 -16.99 -8.24
CA TRP A 327 -17.56 -17.79 -7.24
C TRP A 327 -18.23 -17.67 -5.87
N PRO A 328 -18.36 -18.77 -5.08
CA PRO A 328 -18.96 -18.69 -3.75
C PRO A 328 -18.25 -17.73 -2.78
N GLY A 329 -16.93 -17.56 -2.93
CA GLY A 329 -16.13 -16.61 -2.14
C GLY A 329 -16.21 -15.14 -2.60
N PHE A 330 -16.98 -14.82 -3.64
CA PHE A 330 -17.21 -13.45 -4.07
C PHE A 330 -18.48 -12.87 -3.46
N HIS A 331 -18.39 -11.62 -3.01
CA HIS A 331 -19.47 -10.96 -2.29
C HIS A 331 -19.64 -9.50 -2.70
N VAL A 332 -20.88 -9.11 -3.01
CA VAL A 332 -21.28 -7.70 -2.94
C VAL A 332 -21.83 -7.49 -1.54
N VAL A 333 -21.10 -6.72 -0.71
CA VAL A 333 -21.35 -6.69 0.73
C VAL A 333 -22.12 -5.43 1.13
N GLY A 334 -22.68 -5.43 2.35
CA GLY A 334 -23.29 -4.26 2.98
C GLY A 334 -22.36 -3.59 3.99
N ARG A 335 -22.81 -2.45 4.54
CA ARG A 335 -22.06 -1.63 5.51
C ARG A 335 -21.50 -2.40 6.72
N PRO A 336 -22.22 -3.33 7.38
CA PRO A 336 -21.67 -4.06 8.53
C PRO A 336 -20.43 -4.89 8.18
N GLU A 337 -20.43 -5.51 7.01
CA GLU A 337 -19.32 -6.35 6.56
C GLU A 337 -18.15 -5.49 6.08
N ALA A 338 -18.42 -4.45 5.29
CA ALA A 338 -17.40 -3.50 4.84
C ALA A 338 -16.69 -2.80 6.01
N THR A 339 -17.40 -2.54 7.12
CA THR A 339 -16.84 -1.89 8.33
C THR A 339 -15.65 -2.67 8.92
N LYS A 340 -15.62 -4.01 8.77
CA LYS A 340 -14.52 -4.87 9.26
C LYS A 340 -13.20 -4.61 8.54
N PHE A 341 -13.25 -4.06 7.33
CA PHE A 341 -12.10 -3.78 6.47
C PHE A 341 -11.63 -2.33 6.53
N THR A 342 -12.20 -1.51 7.40
CA THR A 342 -11.79 -0.12 7.63
C THR A 342 -10.49 -0.02 8.42
N VAL A 343 -9.87 1.17 8.40
CA VAL A 343 -8.62 1.43 9.14
C VAL A 343 -8.73 1.07 10.62
N ALA A 344 -9.81 1.45 11.29
CA ALA A 344 -9.99 1.19 12.72
C ALA A 344 -10.07 -0.31 13.03
N ASN A 345 -10.81 -1.09 12.23
CA ASN A 345 -11.09 -2.49 12.55
C ASN A 345 -10.05 -3.46 11.97
N PHE A 346 -9.58 -3.21 10.74
CA PHE A 346 -8.75 -4.17 10.03
C PHE A 346 -7.30 -4.13 10.48
N ILE A 347 -6.75 -2.93 10.67
CA ILE A 347 -5.35 -2.71 11.09
C ILE A 347 -5.25 -2.11 12.49
N GLY A 348 -6.36 -1.92 13.21
CA GLY A 348 -6.35 -1.27 14.52
C GLY A 348 -5.85 0.18 14.45
N GLY A 349 -6.00 0.85 13.31
CA GLY A 349 -5.26 2.07 12.97
C GLY A 349 -5.39 3.22 13.96
N THR A 350 -6.52 3.30 14.67
CA THR A 350 -6.76 4.33 15.69
C THR A 350 -5.79 4.26 16.87
N SER A 351 -5.15 3.13 17.12
CA SER A 351 -4.19 2.98 18.23
C SER A 351 -2.76 3.40 17.89
N TRP A 352 -2.40 3.50 16.60
CA TRP A 352 -1.00 3.70 16.19
C TRP A 352 -0.78 4.71 15.07
N LEU A 353 -1.76 4.97 14.19
CA LEU A 353 -1.61 5.98 13.14
C LEU A 353 -1.50 7.43 13.68
N PRO A 354 -2.20 7.85 14.77
CA PRO A 354 -2.09 9.22 15.27
C PRO A 354 -0.66 9.67 15.61
N SER A 355 0.20 8.76 16.10
CA SER A 355 1.59 9.08 16.44
C SER A 355 2.49 9.31 15.23
N THR A 356 2.03 8.90 14.03
CA THR A 356 2.77 9.10 12.77
C THR A 356 2.51 10.46 12.13
N GLY A 357 1.48 11.18 12.60
CA GLY A 357 1.04 12.45 12.01
C GLY A 357 0.31 12.33 10.67
N VAL A 358 0.11 11.12 10.14
CA VAL A 358 -0.67 10.92 8.91
C VAL A 358 -2.15 11.11 9.18
N THR A 359 -2.84 11.82 8.29
CA THR A 359 -4.31 11.90 8.33
C THR A 359 -4.91 10.62 7.73
N PHE A 360 -5.94 10.07 8.39
CA PHE A 360 -6.63 8.88 7.93
C PHE A 360 -8.13 8.96 8.27
N VAL A 361 -8.95 8.26 7.48
CA VAL A 361 -10.36 8.03 7.77
C VAL A 361 -10.47 6.69 8.48
N ALA A 362 -10.97 6.69 9.71
CA ALA A 362 -11.01 5.50 10.56
C ALA A 362 -12.05 4.46 10.12
N GLY A 363 -13.17 4.90 9.53
CA GLY A 363 -14.36 4.08 9.20
C GLY A 363 -14.81 4.24 7.75
N LEU A 364 -16.11 3.96 7.50
CA LEU A 364 -16.80 4.13 6.22
C LEU A 364 -17.42 5.51 6.05
#